data_AF-A0A960B6S8-F1
#
_entry.id   AF-A0A960B6S8-F1
#
_cell.length_a   1.000
_cell.length_b   1.000
_cell.length_c   1.000
_cell.angle_alpha   90.00
_cell.angle_beta   90.00
_cell.angle_gamma   90.00
#
_symmetry.space_group_name_H-M   'P 1'
#
loop_
_entity.id
_entity.type
_entity.pdbx_description
1 polymer ?
#
loop_
_entity_poly.entity_id
_entity_poly.type
_entity_poly.pdbx_seq_one_letter_code
_entity_poly.pdbx_strand_id
1 'polypeptide(L)'
;MTLIVEVDAIRTMGNDLKSVASEFDGANANSDSIAAAVGHHRLSEVVHDFAHGWDDTRAKMVEAMNALGDAAITVADNWIDIDQQGADALTGNGQQPTGGGNVPRAE
;
A
#
# COMPACT_ATOMS: atom_id res chain seq x y z
N MET A 1 29.23 -4.51 3.20
CA MET A 1 28.02 -4.33 2.38
C MET A 1 27.06 -3.52 3.21
N THR A 2 26.79 -2.28 2.81
CA THR A 2 25.95 -1.36 3.59
C THR A 2 24.56 -1.34 2.97
N LEU A 3 23.52 -1.49 3.78
CA LEU A 3 22.13 -1.39 3.36
C LEU A 3 21.75 0.10 3.32
N ILE A 4 21.34 0.60 2.15
CA ILE A 4 20.73 1.92 1.99
C ILE A 4 19.23 1.67 1.82
N VAL A 5 18.41 2.23 2.73
CA VAL A 5 16.96 2.12 2.67
C VAL A 5 16.39 3.47 2.21
N GLU A 6 15.90 3.51 0.97
CA GLU A 6 15.19 4.68 0.42
C GLU A 6 13.71 4.60 0.83
N VAL A 7 13.42 4.98 2.07
CA VAL A 7 12.08 4.86 2.68
C VAL A 7 11.01 5.57 1.85
N ASP A 8 11.31 6.77 1.35
CA ASP A 8 10.40 7.54 0.51
C ASP A 8 10.10 6.85 -0.83
N ALA A 9 11.09 6.20 -1.43
CA ALA A 9 10.92 5.47 -2.67
C ALA A 9 10.02 4.23 -2.47
N ILE A 10 10.19 3.52 -1.35
CA ILE A 10 9.34 2.37 -1.00
C ILE A 10 7.90 2.82 -0.76
N ARG A 11 7.70 3.92 -0.04
CA ARG A 11 6.37 4.50 0.19
C ARG A 11 5.70 4.93 -1.12
N THR A 12 6.46 5.58 -2.00
CA THR A 12 6.00 6.01 -3.33
C THR A 12 5.56 4.81 -4.16
N MET A 13 6.38 3.77 -4.24
CA MET A 13 6.03 2.53 -4.92
C MET A 13 4.73 1.92 -4.37
N GLY A 14 4.53 1.93 -3.05
CA GLY A 14 3.31 1.44 -2.43
C GLY A 14 2.06 2.23 -2.85
N ASN A 15 2.18 3.55 -2.94
CA ASN A 15 1.09 4.42 -3.42
C ASN A 15 0.82 4.23 -4.91
N ASP A 16 1.86 4.11 -5.74
CA ASP A 16 1.73 3.92 -7.19
C ASP A 16 1.00 2.62 -7.50
N LEU A 17 1.34 1.53 -6.79
CA LEU A 17 0.65 0.24 -6.93
C LEU A 17 -0.85 0.35 -6.61
N LYS A 18 -1.21 1.10 -5.56
CA LYS A 18 -2.62 1.36 -5.22
C LYS A 18 -3.32 2.21 -6.27
N SER A 19 -2.62 3.18 -6.86
CA SER A 19 -3.16 4.00 -7.95
C SER A 19 -3.48 3.14 -9.17
N VAL A 20 -2.54 2.27 -9.58
CA VAL A 20 -2.75 1.34 -10.70
C VAL A 20 -3.88 0.35 -10.39
N ALA A 21 -3.97 -0.15 -9.15
CA ALA A 21 -5.08 -1.01 -8.73
C ALA A 21 -6.44 -0.31 -8.88
N SER A 22 -6.52 0.97 -8.50
CA SER A 22 -7.75 1.77 -8.66
C SER A 22 -8.12 2.00 -10.12
N GLU A 23 -7.14 2.20 -11.01
CA GLU A 23 -7.39 2.34 -12.45
C GLU A 23 -7.90 1.03 -13.06
N PHE A 24 -7.32 -0.09 -12.66
CA PHE A 24 -7.75 -1.42 -13.11
C PHE A 24 -9.18 -1.72 -12.67
N ASP A 25 -9.53 -1.42 -11.42
CA ASP A 25 -10.89 -1.60 -10.89
C ASP A 25 -11.91 -0.74 -11.66
N GLY A 26 -11.57 0.53 -11.92
CA GLY A 26 -12.41 1.45 -12.70
C GLY A 26 -12.60 1.07 -14.17
N ALA A 27 -11.69 0.28 -14.76
CA ALA A 27 -11.79 -0.15 -16.15
C ALA A 27 -12.98 -1.09 -16.42
N ASN A 28 -13.53 -1.74 -15.39
CA ASN A 28 -14.72 -2.58 -15.53
C ASN A 28 -15.93 -1.78 -16.06
N ALA A 29 -16.12 -0.56 -15.55
CA ALA A 29 -17.26 0.30 -15.90
C ALA A 29 -17.33 0.70 -17.38
N ASN A 30 -16.22 0.59 -18.11
CA ASN A 30 -16.16 0.96 -19.53
C ASN A 30 -16.47 -0.20 -20.48
N SER A 31 -16.54 -1.45 -20.01
CA SER A 31 -16.64 -2.60 -20.90
C SER A 31 -18.03 -2.76 -21.52
N ASP A 32 -19.08 -2.54 -20.73
CA ASP A 32 -20.47 -2.58 -21.20
C ASP A 32 -20.78 -1.45 -22.19
N SER A 33 -20.20 -0.28 -21.98
CA SER A 33 -20.36 0.86 -22.88
C SER A 33 -19.67 0.62 -24.23
N ILE A 34 -18.50 -0.03 -24.22
CA ILE A 34 -17.80 -0.45 -25.44
C ILE A 34 -18.63 -1.52 -26.18
N ALA A 35 -19.19 -2.50 -25.46
CA ALA A 35 -20.06 -3.52 -26.05
C ALA A 35 -21.31 -2.91 -26.71
N ALA A 36 -21.90 -1.85 -26.13
CA ALA A 36 -23.01 -1.13 -26.73
C ALA A 36 -22.60 -0.30 -27.97
N ALA A 37 -21.35 0.18 -28.02
CA ALA A 37 -20.86 1.08 -29.07
C ALA A 37 -20.46 0.36 -30.39
N VAL A 38 -20.20 -0.95 -30.37
CA VAL A 38 -19.73 -1.69 -31.56
C VAL A 38 -20.77 -1.85 -32.67
N GLY A 39 -22.07 -1.60 -32.41
CA GLY A 39 -23.12 -1.54 -33.43
C GLY A 39 -23.45 -2.85 -34.16
N HIS A 40 -22.74 -3.95 -33.84
CA HIS A 40 -22.93 -5.26 -34.44
C HIS A 40 -23.14 -6.32 -33.34
N HIS A 41 -24.30 -6.98 -33.34
CA HIS A 41 -24.74 -7.90 -32.28
C HIS A 41 -23.68 -8.93 -31.88
N ARG A 42 -23.15 -9.68 -32.85
CA ARG A 42 -22.17 -10.74 -32.58
C ARG A 42 -20.83 -10.22 -32.04
N LEU A 43 -20.48 -8.98 -32.38
CA LEU A 43 -19.25 -8.35 -31.88
C LEU A 43 -19.47 -7.83 -30.45
N SER A 44 -20.66 -7.30 -30.17
CA SER A 44 -21.09 -6.92 -28.83
C SER A 44 -21.02 -8.09 -27.85
N GLU A 45 -21.58 -9.26 -28.22
CA GLU A 45 -21.52 -10.48 -27.41
C GLU A 45 -20.08 -10.91 -27.12
N VAL A 46 -19.21 -10.93 -28.13
CA VAL A 46 -17.80 -11.34 -27.95
C VAL A 46 -17.04 -10.37 -27.04
N VAL A 47 -17.30 -9.06 -27.16
CA VAL A 47 -16.67 -8.04 -26.30
C VAL A 47 -17.16 -8.18 -24.87
N HIS A 48 -18.46 -8.40 -24.67
CA HIS A 48 -19.07 -8.61 -23.36
C HIS A 48 -18.55 -9.89 -22.68
N ASP A 49 -18.51 -11.01 -23.40
CA ASP A 49 -17.98 -12.28 -22.88
C ASP A 49 -16.50 -12.18 -22.53
N PHE A 50 -15.70 -11.48 -23.35
CA PHE A 50 -14.30 -11.20 -23.04
C PHE A 50 -14.17 -10.34 -21.78
N ALA A 51 -14.95 -9.26 -21.67
CA ALA A 51 -14.92 -8.35 -20.53
C ALA A 51 -15.24 -9.09 -19.23
N HIS A 52 -16.34 -9.86 -19.20
CA HIS A 52 -16.70 -10.64 -18.03
C HIS A 52 -15.73 -11.78 -17.74
N GLY A 53 -15.22 -12.46 -18.76
CA GLY A 53 -14.17 -13.47 -18.58
C GLY A 53 -12.88 -12.88 -18.00
N TRP A 54 -12.64 -11.59 -18.20
CA TRP A 54 -11.49 -10.88 -17.66
C TRP A 54 -11.70 -10.37 -16.23
N ASP A 55 -12.95 -10.29 -15.74
CA ASP A 55 -13.27 -9.76 -14.41
C ASP A 55 -12.51 -10.48 -13.29
N ASP A 56 -12.48 -11.82 -13.31
CA ASP A 56 -11.75 -12.62 -12.31
C ASP A 56 -10.24 -12.38 -12.34
N THR A 57 -9.68 -12.19 -13.53
CA THR A 57 -8.23 -11.94 -13.69
C THR A 57 -7.88 -10.54 -13.21
N ARG A 58 -8.70 -9.54 -13.57
CA ARG A 58 -8.59 -8.17 -13.09
C ARG A 58 -8.69 -8.11 -11.57
N ALA A 59 -9.68 -8.78 -10.97
CA ALA A 59 -9.87 -8.81 -9.52
C ALA A 59 -8.63 -9.34 -8.79
N LYS A 60 -8.04 -10.43 -9.28
CA LYS A 60 -6.79 -10.99 -8.73
C LYS A 60 -5.60 -10.03 -8.88
N MET A 61 -5.50 -9.30 -10.00
CA MET A 61 -4.46 -8.29 -10.19
C MET A 61 -4.61 -7.13 -9.21
N VAL A 62 -5.84 -6.62 -9.04
CA VAL A 62 -6.16 -5.54 -8.09
C VAL A 62 -5.84 -5.97 -6.66
N GLU A 63 -6.22 -7.19 -6.26
CA GLU A 63 -5.90 -7.75 -4.95
C GLU A 63 -4.39 -7.83 -4.71
N ALA A 64 -3.64 -8.37 -5.68
CA ALA A 64 -2.19 -8.50 -5.58
C ALA A 64 -1.47 -7.14 -5.50
N MET A 65 -1.90 -6.17 -6.31
CA MET A 65 -1.35 -4.80 -6.29
C MET A 65 -1.63 -4.11 -4.95
N ASN A 66 -2.85 -4.22 -4.42
CA ASN A 66 -3.19 -3.67 -3.11
C ASN A 66 -2.35 -4.31 -1.99
N ALA A 67 -2.25 -5.65 -1.98
CA ALA A 67 -1.46 -6.36 -0.98
C ALA A 67 0.01 -5.96 -1.01
N LEU A 68 0.60 -5.82 -2.21
CA LEU A 68 1.98 -5.38 -2.36
C LEU A 68 2.14 -3.90 -1.94
N GLY A 69 1.17 -3.05 -2.29
CA GLY A 69 1.15 -1.65 -1.88
C GLY A 69 1.09 -1.47 -0.37
N ASP A 70 0.24 -2.23 0.31
CA ASP A 70 0.12 -2.25 1.77
C ASP A 70 1.41 -2.73 2.44
N ALA A 71 2.03 -3.79 1.89
CA ALA A 71 3.30 -4.29 2.39
C ALA A 71 4.42 -3.24 2.26
N ALA A 72 4.50 -2.55 1.12
CA ALA A 72 5.50 -1.49 0.90
C ALA A 72 5.31 -0.33 1.88
N ILE A 73 4.08 0.16 2.06
CA ILE A 73 3.77 1.23 3.02
C ILE A 73 4.13 0.79 4.44
N THR A 74 3.76 -0.43 4.83
CA THR A 74 4.07 -0.98 6.16
C THR A 74 5.57 -1.07 6.40
N VAL A 75 6.35 -1.50 5.40
CA VAL A 75 7.82 -1.52 5.50
C VAL A 75 8.37 -0.10 5.69
N ALA A 76 7.87 0.87 4.93
CA ALA A 76 8.31 2.26 5.05
C ALA A 76 7.98 2.84 6.45
N ASP A 77 6.76 2.63 6.94
CA ASP A 77 6.34 3.11 8.27
C ASP A 77 7.18 2.48 9.39
N ASN A 78 7.46 1.16 9.32
CA ASN A 78 8.31 0.49 10.29
C ASN A 78 9.73 1.07 10.34
N TRP A 79 10.31 1.46 9.19
CA TRP A 79 11.63 2.09 9.16
C TRP A 79 11.63 3.47 9.79
N ILE A 80 10.58 4.27 9.56
CA ILE A 80 10.41 5.59 10.19
C ILE A 80 10.29 5.44 11.71
N ASP A 81 9.49 4.48 12.17
CA ASP A 81 9.30 4.22 13.60
C ASP A 81 10.61 3.80 14.28
N ILE A 82 11.41 2.96 13.63
CA ILE A 82 12.72 2.54 14.15
C ILE A 82 13.69 3.72 14.21
N ASP A 83 13.72 4.56 13.18
CA ASP A 83 14.58 5.75 13.13
C ASP A 83 14.21 6.76 14.23
N GLN A 84 12.92 7.03 14.41
CA GLN A 84 12.41 7.92 15.45
C GLN A 84 12.75 7.40 16.86
N GLN A 85 12.57 6.10 17.11
CA GLN A 85 12.96 5.48 18.39
C GLN A 85 14.46 5.63 18.65
N GLY A 86 15.29 5.50 17.61
CA GLY A 86 16.73 5.74 17.69
C GLY A 86 17.07 7.20 18.03
N ALA A 87 16.43 8.15 17.36
CA ALA A 87 16.61 9.58 17.62
C ALA A 87 16.17 9.98 19.04
N ASP A 88 15.05 9.44 19.53
CA ASP A 88 14.55 9.68 20.88
C ASP A 88 15.50 9.14 21.95
N ALA A 89 16.05 7.94 21.72
CA ALA A 89 17.05 7.35 22.61
C ALA A 89 18.33 8.19 22.68
N LEU A 90 18.79 8.75 21.56
CA LEU A 90 19.98 9.61 21.49
C LEU A 90 19.76 11.00 22.10
N THR A 91 18.55 11.56 21.98
CA THR A 91 18.20 12.88 22.52
C THR A 91 17.76 12.84 23.99
N GLY A 92 17.67 11.64 24.59
CA GLY A 92 17.23 11.46 25.98
C GLY A 92 15.72 11.65 26.18
N ASN A 93 14.97 11.76 25.08
CA ASN A 93 13.50 11.84 25.06
C ASN A 93 12.86 10.45 25.04
N GLY A 94 13.64 9.38 24.87
CA GLY A 94 13.19 8.00 24.99
C GLY A 94 12.65 7.73 26.39
N GLN A 95 11.36 7.37 26.46
CA GLN A 95 10.56 7.14 27.67
C GLN A 95 11.41 6.65 28.87
N GLN A 96 11.72 7.56 29.79
CA GLN A 96 12.35 7.22 31.05
C GLN A 96 11.33 6.45 31.91
N PRO A 97 11.63 5.25 32.43
CA PRO A 97 10.73 4.58 33.36
C PRO A 97 10.62 5.46 34.61
N THR A 98 9.48 6.09 34.80
CA THR A 98 9.16 6.87 36.00
C THR A 98 8.90 5.92 37.17
N GLY A 99 9.98 5.44 37.78
CA GLY A 99 9.96 4.67 39.03
C GLY A 99 10.55 5.47 40.18
N GLY A 100 9.75 6.31 40.81
CA GLY A 100 10.14 7.08 41.99
C GLY A 100 10.40 6.19 43.21
N GLY A 101 11.63 6.19 43.71
CA GLY A 101 12.01 5.61 44.99
C GLY A 101 12.72 6.67 45.84
N ASN A 102 11.99 7.23 46.80
CA ASN A 102 12.46 8.24 47.75
C ASN A 102 13.63 7.68 48.58
N VAL A 103 14.84 8.25 48.45
CA VAL A 103 16.00 7.86 49.28
C VAL A 103 16.03 8.77 50.51
N PRO A 104 15.87 8.26 51.75
CA PRO A 104 15.95 9.09 52.94
C PRO A 104 17.39 9.57 53.16
N ARG A 105 17.56 10.86 53.43
CA ARG A 105 18.83 11.47 53.82
C ARG A 105 19.20 10.98 55.22
N ALA A 106 20.27 10.18 55.32
CA ALA A 106 20.90 9.90 56.61
C ALA A 106 21.71 11.13 57.06
N GLU A 107 21.50 11.49 58.32
CA GLU A 107 22.16 12.57 59.05
C GLU A 107 23.58 12.19 59.46
#